data_AF-A0A430M583-F1
#
_entry.id   AF-A0A430M583-F1
#
_cell.length_a   1.000
_cell.length_b   1.000
_cell.length_c   1.000
_cell.angle_alpha   90.00
_cell.angle_beta   90.00
_cell.angle_gamma   90.00
#
_symmetry.space_group_name_H-M   'P 1'
#
loop_
_entity.id
_entity.type
_entity.pdbx_description
1 polymer ?
#
loop_
_entity_poly.entity_id
_entity_poly.type
_entity_poly.pdbx_seq_one_letter_code
_entity_poly.pdbx_strand_id
1 'polypeptide(L)'
;MRLPPNSSEATELLIELCRLFNLGAADPTGDSSLQPMPPYKASFMAALVLPFYTFMRLQPRLPRPHLTRPQRNSTFSSSHEQSIREYLSDMRYFMALSIYPISIGTIIWSILWQPDVDCNLVGPWLAAVLDTLELAIGQEELEVIAKVFICRRPRVAIWWVALFLLGDPYLLGWIIRYTVKMEEKYGSGSLSPPDPMVSAWTGSKQSFLDLDKESVYIEPSDSVSRADLLRCRFDLKLQDSASSTLAWRPFGYIQKGRVELELWPQFEAEYTRKYHSFTWYIRKKPISDKGFRTCTGRNMRNMPDNLEMRTSADHVERDDRAINSRPSKKSTLRMMHFLVEDAAGDRNWANADMPGKLEQLRWLRDWEGLRSMDEEIVEGDEKIAKPPSWFLEEWIESKHG
;
A
#
# COMPACT_ATOMS: atom_id res chain seq x y z
N MET A 1 17.05 -40.60 10.47
CA MET A 1 16.67 -39.18 10.31
C MET A 1 15.15 -39.11 10.47
N ARG A 2 14.61 -38.44 11.49
CA ARG A 2 13.15 -38.30 11.61
C ARG A 2 12.67 -37.36 10.51
N LEU A 3 11.65 -37.76 9.76
CA LEU A 3 11.00 -36.88 8.80
C LEU A 3 10.38 -35.69 9.55
N PRO A 4 10.39 -34.48 8.96
CA PRO A 4 9.67 -33.35 9.56
C PRO A 4 8.17 -33.67 9.66
N PRO A 5 7.47 -33.17 10.70
CA PRO A 5 6.05 -33.42 10.87
C PRO A 5 5.25 -32.82 9.71
N ASN A 6 4.16 -33.49 9.32
CA ASN A 6 3.17 -32.89 8.43
C ASN A 6 2.37 -31.79 9.15
N SER A 7 1.52 -31.04 8.43
CA SER A 7 0.80 -29.90 9.00
C SER A 7 -0.17 -30.27 10.14
N SER A 8 -0.77 -31.47 10.08
CA SER A 8 -1.64 -31.98 11.15
C SER A 8 -0.81 -32.34 12.38
N GLU A 9 0.30 -33.07 12.20
CA GLU A 9 1.21 -33.44 13.29
C GLU A 9 1.82 -32.21 13.96
N ALA A 10 2.27 -31.23 13.18
CA ALA A 10 2.80 -29.96 13.70
C ALA A 10 1.75 -29.19 14.52
N THR A 11 0.48 -29.28 14.12
CA THR A 11 -0.63 -28.65 14.85
C THR A 11 -0.90 -29.33 16.19
N GLU A 12 -0.85 -30.67 16.26
CA GLU A 12 -0.93 -31.39 17.54
C GLU A 12 0.22 -31.02 18.48
N LEU A 13 1.46 -30.95 17.95
CA LEU A 13 2.63 -30.54 18.72
C LEU A 13 2.49 -29.10 19.25
N LEU A 14 1.92 -28.19 18.45
CA LEU A 14 1.63 -26.81 18.90
C LEU A 14 0.58 -26.79 20.01
N ILE A 15 -0.50 -27.58 19.89
CA ILE A 15 -1.53 -27.70 20.92
C ILE A 15 -0.95 -28.27 22.20
N GLU A 16 -0.12 -29.32 22.10
CA GLU A 16 0.57 -29.92 23.24
C GLU A 16 1.48 -28.90 23.92
N LEU A 17 2.28 -28.14 23.16
CA LEU A 17 3.11 -27.06 23.68
C LEU A 17 2.27 -26.01 24.43
N CYS A 18 1.16 -25.56 23.83
CA CYS A 18 0.26 -24.60 24.45
C CYS A 18 -0.36 -25.15 25.74
N ARG A 19 -0.69 -26.44 25.79
CA ARG A 19 -1.24 -27.11 26.98
C ARG A 19 -0.20 -27.24 28.09
N LEU A 20 1.03 -27.63 27.75
CA LEU A 20 2.12 -27.83 28.72
C LEU A 20 2.51 -26.53 29.44
N PHE A 21 2.46 -25.40 28.72
CA PHE A 21 2.86 -24.08 29.24
C PHE A 21 1.68 -23.12 29.44
N ASN A 22 0.45 -23.60 29.26
CA ASN A 22 -0.79 -22.82 29.39
C ASN A 22 -0.80 -21.50 28.59
N LEU A 23 -0.32 -21.56 27.34
CA LEU A 23 -0.11 -20.41 26.44
C LEU A 23 -1.42 -19.91 25.81
N GLY A 24 -2.37 -19.50 26.63
CA GLY A 24 -3.66 -18.97 26.18
C GLY A 24 -4.65 -18.62 27.29
N ALA A 25 -4.38 -19.02 28.54
CA ALA A 25 -5.20 -18.59 29.65
C ALA A 25 -5.07 -17.07 29.88
N ALA A 26 -6.20 -16.41 30.08
CA ALA A 26 -6.21 -15.04 30.58
C ALA A 26 -5.70 -15.01 32.02
N ASP A 27 -4.91 -14.00 32.36
CA ASP A 27 -4.53 -13.76 33.74
C ASP A 27 -5.80 -13.41 34.55
N PRO A 28 -6.18 -14.20 35.58
CA PRO A 28 -7.41 -13.95 36.34
C PRO A 28 -7.37 -12.65 37.17
N THR A 29 -6.24 -11.94 37.19
CA THR A 29 -6.03 -10.74 38.01
C THR A 29 -6.31 -9.42 37.29
N GLY A 30 -6.60 -9.43 35.98
CA GLY A 30 -6.81 -8.21 35.19
C GLY A 30 -8.28 -7.79 35.08
N ASP A 31 -8.65 -6.70 35.75
CA ASP A 31 -9.97 -6.01 35.67
C ASP A 31 -10.21 -5.27 34.33
N SER A 32 -9.64 -5.78 33.23
CA SER A 32 -9.78 -5.20 31.90
C SER A 32 -10.74 -6.03 31.07
N SER A 33 -11.80 -5.41 30.56
CA SER A 33 -12.76 -5.98 29.61
C SER A 33 -12.13 -6.43 28.28
N LEU A 34 -10.81 -6.25 28.10
CA LEU A 34 -10.02 -6.62 26.95
C LEU A 34 -9.12 -7.82 27.29
N GLN A 35 -9.43 -8.99 26.75
CA GLN A 35 -8.55 -10.15 26.85
C GLN A 35 -7.28 -9.94 26.01
N PRO A 36 -6.07 -10.16 26.57
CA PRO A 36 -4.83 -10.07 25.80
C PRO A 36 -4.82 -11.11 24.68
N MET A 37 -4.21 -10.77 23.54
CA MET A 37 -4.08 -11.68 22.41
C MET A 37 -3.28 -12.92 22.83
N PRO A 38 -3.83 -14.15 22.69
CA PRO A 38 -3.10 -15.36 23.02
C PRO A 38 -1.81 -15.52 22.19
N PRO A 39 -0.71 -16.05 22.78
CA PRO A 39 0.57 -16.21 22.09
C PRO A 39 0.50 -17.00 20.78
N TYR A 40 -0.37 -18.01 20.69
CA TYR A 40 -0.54 -18.79 19.46
C TYR A 40 -1.18 -17.97 18.33
N LYS A 41 -2.10 -17.03 18.64
CA LYS A 41 -2.67 -16.12 17.64
C LYS A 41 -1.63 -15.10 17.16
N ALA A 42 -0.89 -14.52 18.11
CA ALA A 42 0.20 -13.61 17.80
C ALA A 42 1.26 -14.27 16.92
N SER A 43 1.68 -15.49 17.28
CA SER A 43 2.64 -16.28 16.50
C SER A 43 2.12 -16.62 15.10
N PHE A 44 0.85 -17.00 14.97
CA PHE A 44 0.23 -17.27 13.67
C PHE A 44 0.26 -16.03 12.77
N MET A 45 -0.15 -14.87 13.29
CA MET A 45 -0.10 -13.61 12.55
C MET A 45 1.33 -13.22 12.14
N ALA A 46 2.27 -13.29 13.09
CA ALA A 46 3.67 -13.01 12.83
C ALA A 46 4.25 -13.94 11.75
N ALA A 47 3.86 -15.21 11.73
CA ALA A 47 4.29 -16.17 10.71
C ALA A 47 3.81 -15.79 9.29
N LEU A 48 2.62 -15.22 9.15
CA LEU A 48 2.07 -14.81 7.85
C LEU A 48 2.88 -13.67 7.20
N VAL A 49 3.59 -12.85 7.98
CA VAL A 49 4.42 -11.75 7.45
C VAL A 49 5.89 -12.12 7.28
N LEU A 50 6.32 -13.33 7.65
CA LEU A 50 7.71 -13.79 7.44
C LEU A 50 8.17 -13.77 5.98
N PRO A 51 7.34 -14.15 4.98
CA PRO A 51 7.72 -14.00 3.57
C PRO A 51 7.99 -12.54 3.20
N PHE A 52 7.21 -11.60 3.73
CA PHE A 52 7.42 -10.16 3.55
C PHE A 52 8.72 -9.69 4.21
N TYR A 53 9.00 -10.14 5.44
CA TYR A 53 10.28 -9.89 6.10
C TYR A 53 11.47 -10.32 5.25
N THR A 54 11.40 -11.54 4.71
CA THR A 54 12.44 -12.10 3.85
C THR A 54 12.61 -11.26 2.59
N PHE A 55 11.50 -10.91 1.93
CA PHE A 55 11.50 -10.06 0.74
C PHE A 55 12.16 -8.69 0.99
N MET A 56 11.84 -8.06 2.12
CA MET A 56 12.38 -6.75 2.48
C MET A 56 13.79 -6.80 3.08
N ARG A 57 14.30 -8.00 3.38
CA ARG A 57 15.55 -8.26 4.10
C ARG A 57 15.54 -7.70 5.53
N LEU A 58 14.39 -7.80 6.19
CA LEU A 58 14.25 -7.52 7.62
C LEU A 58 14.70 -8.71 8.46
N GLN A 59 15.01 -8.47 9.73
CA GLN A 59 15.42 -9.50 10.67
C GLN A 59 14.51 -9.49 11.90
N PRO A 60 13.68 -10.54 12.10
CA PRO A 60 12.89 -10.65 13.30
C PRO A 60 13.76 -10.64 14.56
N ARG A 61 13.42 -9.79 15.53
CA ARG A 61 14.02 -9.78 16.87
C ARG A 61 12.99 -10.25 17.87
N LEU A 62 12.84 -11.57 17.94
CA LEU A 62 11.93 -12.20 18.87
C LEU A 62 12.52 -12.14 20.30
N PRO A 63 11.71 -11.82 21.32
CA PRO A 63 12.16 -11.88 22.70
C PRO A 63 12.53 -13.33 23.07
N ARG A 64 13.38 -13.49 24.09
CA ARG A 64 13.69 -14.82 24.61
C ARG A 64 12.40 -15.46 25.14
N PRO A 65 12.08 -16.71 24.75
CA PRO A 65 10.87 -17.35 25.23
C PRO A 65 10.99 -17.63 26.73
N HIS A 66 10.03 -17.14 27.50
CA HIS A 66 9.89 -17.41 28.93
C HIS A 66 8.76 -18.42 29.14
N LEU A 67 9.10 -19.70 29.12
CA LEU A 67 8.14 -20.78 29.29
C LEU A 67 8.10 -21.22 30.76
N THR A 68 7.03 -20.85 31.47
CA THR A 68 6.82 -21.25 32.86
C THR A 68 5.72 -22.30 32.92
N ARG A 69 5.95 -23.41 33.62
CA ARG A 69 4.92 -24.42 33.80
C ARG A 69 3.86 -23.89 34.78
N PRO A 70 2.58 -23.92 34.43
CA PRO A 70 1.51 -23.43 35.31
C PRO A 70 1.45 -24.18 36.65
N GLN A 71 1.04 -23.48 37.71
CA GLN A 71 0.59 -24.13 38.95
C GLN A 71 -0.73 -24.90 38.69
N ARG A 72 -1.00 -25.95 39.46
CA ARG A 72 -1.97 -27.06 39.21
C ARG A 72 -3.41 -26.71 38.77
N ASN A 73 -3.82 -25.45 38.72
CA ASN A 73 -5.22 -25.04 38.56
C ASN A 73 -5.52 -24.27 37.25
N SER A 74 -4.54 -23.94 36.40
CA SER A 74 -4.81 -23.25 35.13
C SER A 74 -4.77 -24.22 33.95
N THR A 75 -5.91 -24.44 33.31
CA THR A 75 -6.06 -25.37 32.19
C THR A 75 -6.27 -24.64 30.87
N PHE A 76 -5.47 -25.00 29.86
CA PHE A 76 -5.68 -24.60 28.48
C PHE A 76 -7.06 -25.11 28.01
N SER A 77 -7.94 -24.20 27.60
CA SER A 77 -9.34 -24.54 27.29
C SER A 77 -9.47 -25.27 25.95
N SER A 78 -10.50 -26.14 25.84
CA SER A 78 -10.87 -26.80 24.59
C SER A 78 -11.20 -25.80 23.47
N SER A 79 -11.69 -24.59 23.82
CA SER A 79 -11.92 -23.52 22.84
C SER A 79 -10.65 -22.99 22.19
N HIS A 80 -9.52 -22.95 22.90
CA HIS A 80 -8.23 -22.57 22.29
C HIS A 80 -7.72 -23.66 21.35
N GLU A 81 -7.86 -24.94 21.73
CA GLU A 81 -7.51 -26.07 20.85
C GLU A 81 -8.31 -26.02 19.55
N GLN A 82 -9.62 -25.81 19.65
CA GLN A 82 -10.50 -25.68 18.50
C GLN A 82 -10.10 -24.48 17.63
N SER A 83 -9.77 -23.33 18.23
CA SER A 83 -9.29 -22.15 17.49
C SER A 83 -8.02 -22.43 16.68
N ILE A 84 -7.06 -23.18 17.26
CA ILE A 84 -5.81 -23.55 16.57
C ILE A 84 -6.11 -24.44 15.36
N ARG A 85 -6.99 -25.43 15.54
CA ARG A 85 -7.42 -26.34 14.46
C ARG A 85 -8.16 -25.60 13.34
N GLU A 86 -8.97 -24.61 13.69
CA GLU A 86 -9.65 -23.75 12.72
C GLU A 86 -8.65 -22.96 11.86
N TYR A 87 -7.59 -22.38 12.47
CA TYR A 87 -6.54 -21.72 11.70
C TYR A 87 -5.87 -22.67 10.69
N LEU A 88 -5.62 -23.93 11.06
CA LEU A 88 -5.10 -24.92 10.13
C LEU A 88 -6.07 -25.16 8.96
N SER A 89 -7.37 -25.32 9.26
CA SER A 89 -8.39 -25.57 8.24
C SER A 89 -8.50 -24.45 7.21
N ASP A 90 -8.24 -23.21 7.65
CA ASP A 90 -8.30 -22.00 6.85
C ASP A 90 -6.95 -21.53 6.32
N MET A 91 -5.87 -22.23 6.66
CA MET A 91 -4.48 -21.78 6.44
C MET A 91 -4.23 -21.41 4.98
N ARG A 92 -4.83 -22.15 4.04
CA ARG A 92 -4.70 -21.89 2.61
C ARG A 92 -5.14 -20.47 2.21
N TYR A 93 -6.15 -19.91 2.88
CA TYR A 93 -6.63 -18.55 2.59
C TYR A 93 -5.68 -17.49 3.12
N PHE A 94 -5.15 -17.68 4.33
CA PHE A 94 -4.18 -16.76 4.92
C PHE A 94 -2.84 -16.79 4.18
N MET A 95 -2.39 -17.97 3.78
CA MET A 95 -1.16 -18.15 3.00
C MET A 95 -1.27 -17.56 1.59
N ALA A 96 -2.48 -17.47 1.02
CA ALA A 96 -2.66 -16.89 -0.31
C ALA A 96 -2.22 -15.42 -0.37
N LEU A 97 -2.41 -14.64 0.69
CA LEU A 97 -1.86 -13.27 0.79
C LEU A 97 -0.37 -13.27 1.11
N SER A 98 0.05 -14.20 1.97
CA SER A 98 1.42 -14.26 2.48
C SER A 98 2.44 -14.71 1.42
N ILE A 99 2.02 -15.52 0.45
CA ILE A 99 2.91 -16.05 -0.61
C ILE A 99 3.35 -14.97 -1.60
N TYR A 100 2.65 -13.84 -1.66
CA TYR A 100 3.02 -12.71 -2.50
C TYR A 100 3.36 -11.48 -1.63
N PRO A 101 4.65 -11.33 -1.22
CA PRO A 101 5.10 -10.24 -0.34
C PRO A 101 4.68 -8.84 -0.77
N ILE A 102 4.62 -8.57 -2.07
CA ILE A 102 4.22 -7.26 -2.59
C ILE A 102 2.79 -6.91 -2.14
N SER A 103 1.86 -7.87 -2.11
CA SER A 103 0.52 -7.66 -1.56
C SER A 103 0.55 -7.23 -0.10
N ILE A 104 1.42 -7.83 0.72
CA ILE A 104 1.57 -7.41 2.12
C ILE A 104 2.02 -5.96 2.19
N GLY A 105 2.99 -5.57 1.35
CA GLY A 105 3.39 -4.18 1.17
C GLY A 105 2.21 -3.25 0.86
N THR A 106 1.42 -3.59 -0.15
CA THR A 106 0.23 -2.82 -0.52
C THR A 106 -0.77 -2.70 0.64
N ILE A 107 -1.00 -3.78 1.38
CA ILE A 107 -1.84 -3.78 2.57
C ILE A 107 -1.30 -2.80 3.60
N ILE A 108 -0.06 -2.98 4.06
CA ILE A 108 0.47 -2.20 5.18
C ILE A 108 0.48 -0.70 4.87
N TRP A 109 0.89 -0.28 3.67
CA TRP A 109 0.95 1.15 3.35
C TRP A 109 -0.40 1.78 3.05
N SER A 110 -1.41 0.97 2.71
CA SER A 110 -2.79 1.47 2.60
C SER A 110 -3.32 2.04 3.91
N ILE A 111 -2.70 1.76 5.07
CA ILE A 111 -3.05 2.40 6.35
C ILE A 111 -3.04 3.94 6.27
N LEU A 112 -2.12 4.49 5.46
CA LEU A 112 -1.93 5.93 5.27
C LEU A 112 -2.73 6.51 4.11
N TRP A 113 -3.32 5.66 3.27
CA TRP A 113 -4.11 6.11 2.12
C TRP A 113 -5.43 6.77 2.57
N GLN A 114 -5.88 7.74 1.78
CA GLN A 114 -7.13 8.48 1.98
C GLN A 114 -7.82 8.72 0.61
N PRO A 115 -9.10 8.38 0.46
CA PRO A 115 -9.80 8.43 -0.84
C PRO A 115 -9.95 9.84 -1.39
N ASP A 116 -10.19 10.81 -0.51
CA ASP A 116 -10.50 12.19 -0.89
C ASP A 116 -9.26 13.09 -1.03
N VAL A 117 -8.06 12.51 -0.89
CA VAL A 117 -6.80 13.23 -1.05
C VAL A 117 -6.32 13.09 -2.48
N ASP A 118 -6.30 14.23 -3.17
CA ASP A 118 -5.73 14.35 -4.50
C ASP A 118 -4.22 14.14 -4.50
N CYS A 119 -3.69 13.64 -5.62
CA CYS A 119 -2.29 13.24 -5.76
C CYS A 119 -1.29 14.40 -5.58
N ASN A 120 -1.69 15.66 -5.78
CA ASN A 120 -0.91 16.86 -5.48
C ASN A 120 -0.95 17.27 -4.00
N LEU A 121 -1.86 16.72 -3.20
CA LEU A 121 -2.04 17.03 -1.77
C LEU A 121 -1.54 15.92 -0.84
N VAL A 122 -0.89 14.89 -1.40
CA VAL A 122 -0.34 13.76 -0.64
C VAL A 122 0.72 14.20 0.37
N GLY A 123 1.55 15.15 0.01
CA GLY A 123 2.59 15.70 0.88
C GLY A 123 2.05 16.32 2.17
N PRO A 124 1.16 17.32 2.10
CA PRO A 124 0.50 17.88 3.27
C PRO A 124 -0.21 16.81 4.11
N TRP A 125 -0.89 15.85 3.47
CA TRP A 125 -1.55 14.75 4.17
C TRP A 125 -0.56 13.87 4.95
N LEU A 126 0.53 13.43 4.32
CA LEU A 126 1.53 12.59 4.96
C LEU A 126 2.35 13.34 6.02
N ALA A 127 2.54 14.65 5.86
CA ALA A 127 3.13 15.50 6.89
C ALA A 127 2.25 15.54 8.14
N ALA A 128 0.94 15.77 7.99
CA ALA A 128 0.00 15.75 9.12
C ALA A 128 -0.06 14.38 9.83
N VAL A 129 0.04 13.29 9.07
CA VAL A 129 0.18 11.93 9.64
C VAL A 129 1.46 11.83 10.47
N LEU A 130 2.60 12.30 9.94
CA LEU A 130 3.88 12.23 10.63
C LEU A 130 3.84 13.07 11.92
N ASP A 131 3.34 14.30 11.86
CA ASP A 131 3.20 15.18 13.04
C ASP A 131 2.34 14.53 14.13
N THR A 132 1.27 13.83 13.73
CA THR A 132 0.39 13.10 14.67
C THR A 132 1.11 11.93 15.35
N LEU A 133 2.01 11.25 14.62
CA LEU A 133 2.70 10.06 15.11
C LEU A 133 4.09 10.35 15.70
N GLU A 134 4.62 11.57 15.54
CA GLU A 134 6.01 11.92 15.82
C GLU A 134 6.41 11.58 17.26
N LEU A 135 5.57 11.96 18.24
CA LEU A 135 5.82 11.69 19.65
C LEU A 135 5.89 10.18 19.93
N ALA A 136 4.90 9.41 19.47
CA ALA A 136 4.84 7.96 19.68
C ALA A 136 5.98 7.23 18.96
N ILE A 137 6.39 7.71 17.79
CA ILE A 137 7.55 7.19 17.07
C ILE A 137 8.85 7.48 17.83
N GLY A 138 9.04 8.72 18.32
CA GLY A 138 10.23 9.13 19.05
C GLY A 138 10.39 8.45 20.41
N GLN A 139 9.28 8.06 21.04
CA GLN A 139 9.25 7.30 22.30
C GLN A 139 9.20 5.78 22.09
N GLU A 140 9.23 5.31 20.84
CA GLU A 140 9.11 3.89 20.46
C GLU A 140 7.85 3.20 21.01
N GLU A 141 6.74 3.95 21.14
CA GLU A 141 5.46 3.47 21.66
C GLU A 141 4.66 2.70 20.59
N LEU A 142 5.14 1.50 20.24
CA LEU A 142 4.52 0.63 19.23
C LEU A 142 3.04 0.33 19.52
N GLU A 143 2.67 0.23 20.79
CA GLU A 143 1.28 -0.02 21.19
C GLU A 143 0.36 1.16 20.81
N VAL A 144 0.82 2.40 21.02
CA VAL A 144 0.05 3.60 20.66
C VAL A 144 -0.09 3.69 19.15
N ILE A 145 1.00 3.47 18.40
CA ILE A 145 0.97 3.46 16.92
C ILE A 145 0.00 2.37 16.41
N ALA A 146 0.07 1.16 16.97
CA ALA A 146 -0.84 0.07 16.63
C ALA A 146 -2.30 0.44 16.90
N LYS A 147 -2.61 1.06 18.05
CA LYS A 147 -3.96 1.54 18.38
C LYS A 147 -4.44 2.60 17.39
N VAL A 148 -3.61 3.58 17.03
CA VAL A 148 -3.95 4.59 16.01
C VAL A 148 -4.28 3.92 14.68
N PHE A 149 -3.47 2.94 14.25
CA PHE A 149 -3.72 2.20 13.01
C PHE A 149 -5.02 1.39 13.09
N ILE A 150 -5.27 0.68 14.20
CA ILE A 150 -6.49 -0.11 14.41
C ILE A 150 -7.73 0.80 14.40
N CYS A 151 -7.67 1.97 15.07
CA CYS A 151 -8.75 2.95 15.08
C CYS A 151 -9.02 3.56 13.70
N ARG A 152 -7.99 3.68 12.85
CA ARG A 152 -8.12 4.20 11.49
C ARG A 152 -8.64 3.15 10.52
N ARG A 153 -7.96 2.00 10.39
CA ARG A 153 -8.30 0.94 9.41
C ARG A 153 -8.08 -0.46 9.99
N PRO A 154 -9.02 -0.99 10.78
CA PRO A 154 -8.81 -2.21 11.56
C PRO A 154 -8.48 -3.46 10.72
N ARG A 155 -9.05 -3.60 9.52
CA ARG A 155 -8.82 -4.75 8.62
C ARG A 155 -7.39 -4.85 8.10
N VAL A 156 -6.75 -3.70 7.96
CA VAL A 156 -5.39 -3.56 7.44
C VAL A 156 -4.38 -3.48 8.59
N ALA A 157 -4.73 -2.78 9.67
CA ALA A 157 -3.87 -2.57 10.82
C ALA A 157 -3.37 -3.86 11.47
N ILE A 158 -4.14 -4.95 11.36
CA ILE A 158 -3.75 -6.26 11.86
C ILE A 158 -2.41 -6.76 11.25
N TRP A 159 -2.08 -6.34 10.04
CA TRP A 159 -0.81 -6.66 9.38
C TRP A 159 0.36 -5.85 9.94
N TRP A 160 0.12 -4.61 10.37
CA TRP A 160 1.09 -3.82 11.14
C TRP A 160 1.34 -4.42 12.52
N VAL A 161 0.28 -4.90 13.19
CA VAL A 161 0.45 -5.63 14.46
C VAL A 161 1.32 -6.87 14.25
N ALA A 162 1.08 -7.64 13.18
CA ALA A 162 1.91 -8.78 12.82
C ALA A 162 3.39 -8.42 12.58
N LEU A 163 3.65 -7.27 11.94
CA LEU A 163 5.01 -6.71 11.77
C LEU A 163 5.64 -6.35 13.13
N PHE A 164 4.93 -5.61 13.98
CA PHE A 164 5.45 -5.19 15.29
C PHE A 164 5.78 -6.39 16.20
N LEU A 165 5.01 -7.47 16.11
CA LEU A 165 5.29 -8.72 16.86
C LEU A 165 6.64 -9.36 16.51
N LEU A 166 7.18 -9.09 15.32
CA LEU A 166 8.50 -9.57 14.90
C LEU A 166 9.64 -8.63 15.33
N GLY A 167 9.34 -7.44 15.90
CA GLY A 167 10.30 -6.64 16.66
C GLY A 167 11.46 -6.01 15.89
N ASP A 168 11.32 -5.79 14.58
CA ASP A 168 12.40 -5.20 13.79
C ASP A 168 12.53 -3.68 14.06
N PRO A 169 13.72 -3.17 14.45
CA PRO A 169 13.90 -1.79 14.87
C PRO A 169 13.77 -0.77 13.72
N TYR A 170 13.87 -1.20 12.46
CA TYR A 170 13.80 -0.30 11.31
C TYR A 170 12.37 0.06 10.90
N LEU A 171 11.35 -0.63 11.45
CA LEU A 171 9.95 -0.40 11.09
C LEU A 171 9.50 1.04 11.33
N LEU A 172 9.88 1.64 12.47
CA LEU A 172 9.56 3.04 12.77
C LEU A 172 10.21 4.00 11.78
N GLY A 173 11.47 3.74 11.44
CA GLY A 173 12.19 4.49 10.40
C GLY A 173 11.54 4.38 9.02
N TRP A 174 10.86 3.27 8.72
CA TRP A 174 10.10 3.12 7.48
C TRP A 174 8.86 4.00 7.45
N ILE A 175 8.14 4.16 8.56
CA ILE A 175 6.97 5.04 8.64
C ILE A 175 7.38 6.49 8.34
N ILE A 176 8.46 6.96 8.97
CA ILE A 176 9.04 8.30 8.70
C ILE A 176 9.47 8.40 7.23
N ARG A 177 10.18 7.40 6.72
CA ARG A 177 10.66 7.42 5.33
C ARG A 177 9.51 7.45 4.34
N TYR A 178 8.47 6.65 4.54
CA TYR A 178 7.33 6.59 3.64
C TYR A 178 6.56 7.90 3.65
N THR A 179 6.32 8.49 4.82
CA THR A 179 5.63 9.80 4.92
C THR A 179 6.41 10.92 4.23
N VAL A 180 7.74 10.92 4.29
CA VAL A 180 8.59 11.96 3.67
C VAL A 180 8.89 11.69 2.19
N LYS A 181 9.02 10.42 1.76
CA LYS A 181 9.55 10.06 0.43
C LYS A 181 8.64 9.18 -0.41
N MET A 182 7.60 8.59 0.17
CA MET A 182 6.80 7.51 -0.41
C MET A 182 7.68 6.37 -0.95
N GLU A 183 8.61 5.92 -0.12
CA GLU A 183 9.55 4.84 -0.38
C GLU A 183 9.68 4.01 0.88
N GLU A 184 9.54 2.69 0.76
CA GLU A 184 9.72 1.79 1.91
C GLU A 184 11.21 1.61 2.23
N LYS A 185 12.07 1.62 1.20
CA LYS A 185 13.51 1.38 1.30
C LYS A 185 14.31 2.34 0.42
N TYR A 186 15.57 2.59 0.81
CA TYR A 186 16.48 3.41 0.01
C TYR A 186 16.78 2.78 -1.35
N GLY A 187 16.72 3.59 -2.41
CA GLY A 187 17.07 3.17 -3.78
C GLY A 187 16.12 2.13 -4.37
N SER A 188 14.95 1.92 -3.77
CA SER A 188 13.91 1.06 -4.31
C SER A 188 12.73 1.92 -4.77
N GLY A 189 12.14 1.61 -5.92
CA GLY A 189 10.80 2.12 -6.26
C GLY A 189 9.80 1.70 -5.17
N SER A 190 8.60 2.31 -5.13
CA SER A 190 7.59 1.84 -4.16
C SER A 190 7.28 0.37 -4.45
N LEU A 191 7.57 -0.48 -3.47
CA LEU A 191 7.36 -1.93 -3.51
C LEU A 191 5.92 -2.30 -3.12
N SER A 192 5.03 -1.32 -3.12
CA SER A 192 3.65 -1.45 -2.63
C SER A 192 2.68 -0.67 -3.53
N PRO A 193 2.71 -0.90 -4.86
CA PRO A 193 1.69 -0.34 -5.74
C PRO A 193 0.31 -0.86 -5.29
N PRO A 194 -0.75 -0.06 -5.44
CA PRO A 194 -2.11 -0.54 -5.32
C PRO A 194 -2.34 -1.83 -6.09
N ASP A 195 -3.10 -2.73 -5.49
CA ASP A 195 -3.52 -3.97 -6.12
C ASP A 195 -5.03 -4.16 -5.88
N PRO A 196 -5.86 -3.98 -6.91
CA PRO A 196 -7.30 -4.19 -6.80
C PRO A 196 -7.69 -5.59 -6.30
N MET A 197 -6.85 -6.60 -6.55
CA MET A 197 -7.07 -7.96 -6.05
C MET A 197 -6.87 -8.04 -4.54
N VAL A 198 -5.88 -7.33 -4.00
CA VAL A 198 -5.62 -7.26 -2.56
C VAL A 198 -6.71 -6.49 -1.85
N SER A 199 -7.15 -5.38 -2.42
CA SER A 199 -8.31 -4.62 -1.95
C SER A 199 -9.56 -5.49 -1.85
N ALA A 200 -9.85 -6.28 -2.90
CA ALA A 200 -10.93 -7.25 -2.91
C ALA A 200 -10.82 -8.31 -1.81
N TRP A 201 -9.63 -8.90 -1.62
CA TRP A 201 -9.42 -9.98 -0.65
C TRP A 201 -9.50 -9.48 0.80
N THR A 202 -8.89 -8.33 1.08
CA THR A 202 -8.95 -7.71 2.41
C THR A 202 -10.28 -7.00 2.66
N GLY A 203 -11.02 -6.68 1.61
CA GLY A 203 -12.20 -5.81 1.65
C GLY A 203 -11.87 -4.40 2.13
N SER A 204 -10.66 -3.93 1.88
CA SER A 204 -10.16 -2.62 2.30
C SER A 204 -9.59 -1.91 1.08
N LYS A 205 -10.21 -0.80 0.67
CA LYS A 205 -9.80 -0.03 -0.51
C LYS A 205 -8.39 0.56 -0.33
N GLN A 206 -7.54 0.56 -1.35
CA GLN A 206 -6.12 0.93 -1.23
C GLN A 206 -5.73 2.04 -2.19
N SER A 207 -6.62 2.37 -3.12
CA SER A 207 -6.41 3.37 -4.15
C SER A 207 -7.72 3.93 -4.69
N PHE A 208 -7.61 5.00 -5.47
CA PHE A 208 -8.75 5.49 -6.24
C PHE A 208 -9.33 4.41 -7.16
N LEU A 209 -8.51 3.50 -7.71
CA LEU A 209 -9.00 2.40 -8.56
C LEU A 209 -10.04 1.54 -7.82
N ASP A 210 -9.94 1.38 -6.50
CA ASP A 210 -10.89 0.58 -5.71
C ASP A 210 -12.26 1.26 -5.49
N LEU A 211 -12.40 2.52 -5.89
CA LEU A 211 -13.65 3.25 -5.87
C LEU A 211 -14.41 3.04 -7.18
N ASP A 212 -15.73 3.12 -7.10
CA ASP A 212 -16.58 3.14 -8.28
C ASP A 212 -16.41 4.46 -9.04
N LYS A 213 -16.84 4.45 -10.31
CA LYS A 213 -16.83 5.64 -11.16
C LYS A 213 -17.69 6.75 -10.53
N GLU A 214 -17.23 8.00 -10.61
CA GLU A 214 -17.89 9.14 -9.96
C GLU A 214 -19.19 9.53 -10.67
N SER A 215 -19.23 9.42 -12.00
CA SER A 215 -20.40 9.78 -12.80
C SER A 215 -20.49 9.01 -14.12
N VAL A 216 -21.66 9.04 -14.73
CA VAL A 216 -21.86 8.71 -16.15
C VAL A 216 -21.65 9.97 -16.99
N TYR A 217 -21.02 9.84 -18.15
CA TYR A 217 -20.71 10.94 -19.07
C TYR A 217 -21.30 10.63 -20.46
N ILE A 218 -22.40 11.29 -20.80
CA ILE A 218 -23.18 11.06 -22.02
C ILE A 218 -22.77 12.04 -23.11
N GLU A 219 -22.71 13.33 -22.82
CA GLU A 219 -22.48 14.35 -23.83
C GLU A 219 -20.98 14.57 -24.09
N PRO A 220 -20.56 14.85 -25.34
CA PRO A 220 -19.15 15.16 -25.63
C PRO A 220 -18.59 16.37 -24.86
N SER A 221 -19.46 17.27 -24.38
CA SER A 221 -19.10 18.42 -23.53
C SER A 221 -18.89 18.05 -22.07
N ASP A 222 -19.21 16.83 -21.65
CA ASP A 222 -19.13 16.43 -20.25
C ASP A 222 -17.69 16.49 -19.73
N SER A 223 -17.56 16.96 -18.50
CA SER A 223 -16.28 17.12 -17.81
C SER A 223 -15.93 15.84 -17.08
N VAL A 224 -15.17 14.96 -17.75
CA VAL A 224 -14.71 13.67 -17.21
C VAL A 224 -13.63 13.91 -16.16
N SER A 225 -13.79 13.35 -14.96
CA SER A 225 -12.74 13.41 -13.96
C SER A 225 -11.53 12.60 -14.41
N ARG A 226 -10.32 13.09 -14.13
CA ARG A 226 -9.10 12.33 -14.45
C ARG A 226 -9.01 11.01 -13.68
N ALA A 227 -9.66 10.94 -12.52
CA ALA A 227 -9.81 9.70 -11.78
C ALA A 227 -10.61 8.66 -12.59
N ASP A 228 -11.74 9.05 -13.17
CA ASP A 228 -12.54 8.16 -14.00
C ASP A 228 -11.86 7.83 -15.33
N LEU A 229 -11.20 8.80 -15.97
CA LEU A 229 -10.38 8.54 -17.16
C LEU A 229 -9.34 7.44 -16.91
N LEU A 230 -8.49 7.62 -15.89
CA LEU A 230 -7.44 6.65 -15.61
C LEU A 230 -7.99 5.31 -15.13
N ARG A 231 -9.14 5.30 -14.46
CA ARG A 231 -9.82 4.05 -14.07
C ARG A 231 -10.33 3.29 -15.30
N CYS A 232 -10.98 3.96 -16.24
CA CYS A 232 -11.45 3.34 -17.48
C CYS A 232 -10.27 2.81 -18.33
N ARG A 233 -9.17 3.57 -18.45
CA ARG A 233 -7.92 3.08 -19.08
C ARG A 233 -7.39 1.83 -18.40
N PHE A 234 -7.32 1.83 -17.07
CA PHE A 234 -6.90 0.67 -16.30
C PHE A 234 -7.83 -0.54 -16.52
N ASP A 235 -9.14 -0.32 -16.60
CA ASP A 235 -10.14 -1.37 -16.82
C ASP A 235 -10.06 -2.00 -18.22
N LEU A 236 -9.65 -1.25 -19.24
CA LEU A 236 -9.32 -1.82 -20.55
C LEU A 236 -8.03 -2.66 -20.52
N LYS A 237 -7.06 -2.29 -19.68
CA LYS A 237 -5.72 -2.89 -19.61
C LYS A 237 -5.50 -3.72 -18.34
N LEU A 238 -6.51 -4.46 -17.86
CA LEU A 238 -6.44 -5.23 -16.59
C LEU A 238 -5.28 -6.24 -16.49
N GLN A 239 -4.66 -6.63 -17.61
CA GLN A 239 -3.50 -7.53 -17.63
C GLN A 239 -2.15 -6.78 -17.60
N ASP A 240 -2.15 -5.46 -17.75
CA ASP A 240 -0.96 -4.64 -17.69
C ASP A 240 -0.66 -4.18 -16.26
N SER A 241 0.32 -4.85 -15.64
CA SER A 241 0.79 -4.51 -14.29
C SER A 241 1.45 -3.13 -14.20
N ALA A 242 1.92 -2.53 -15.30
CA ALA A 242 2.60 -1.23 -15.27
C ALA A 242 1.63 -0.09 -14.89
N SER A 243 0.35 -0.24 -15.21
CA SER A 243 -0.74 0.71 -14.97
C SER A 243 -1.18 0.85 -13.50
N SER A 244 -0.71 -0.02 -12.60
CA SER A 244 -1.20 -0.13 -11.21
C SER A 244 -0.52 0.79 -10.17
N THR A 245 0.46 1.61 -10.55
CA THR A 245 1.34 2.28 -9.57
C THR A 245 0.80 3.58 -8.95
N LEU A 246 -0.40 4.03 -9.34
CA LEU A 246 -1.02 5.26 -8.84
C LEU A 246 -2.11 4.96 -7.80
N ALA A 247 -1.83 5.25 -6.52
CA ALA A 247 -2.78 5.04 -5.42
C ALA A 247 -3.74 6.22 -5.20
N TRP A 248 -3.20 7.43 -5.26
CA TRP A 248 -3.88 8.66 -4.88
C TRP A 248 -4.76 9.18 -6.00
N ARG A 249 -5.81 9.92 -5.66
CA ARG A 249 -6.83 10.39 -6.60
C ARG A 249 -6.22 11.37 -7.61
N PRO A 250 -6.35 11.13 -8.93
CA PRO A 250 -5.99 12.11 -9.94
C PRO A 250 -6.85 13.38 -9.83
N PHE A 251 -6.22 14.56 -9.85
CA PHE A 251 -6.95 15.83 -9.78
C PHE A 251 -7.25 16.40 -11.16
N GLY A 252 -8.37 17.10 -11.26
CA GLY A 252 -8.80 17.84 -12.45
C GLY A 252 -9.63 17.02 -13.42
N TYR A 253 -9.97 17.66 -14.54
CA TYR A 253 -10.96 17.17 -15.50
C TYR A 253 -10.49 17.36 -16.94
N ILE A 254 -11.08 16.59 -17.84
CA ILE A 254 -10.91 16.63 -19.29
C ILE A 254 -12.30 16.58 -19.95
N GLN A 255 -12.50 17.29 -21.06
CA GLN A 255 -13.75 17.17 -21.81
C GLN A 255 -13.84 15.80 -22.48
N LYS A 256 -14.98 15.11 -22.39
CA LYS A 256 -15.19 13.78 -23.00
C LYS A 256 -14.83 13.77 -24.49
N GLY A 257 -15.18 14.83 -25.23
CA GLY A 257 -14.87 14.98 -26.65
C GLY A 257 -13.37 15.06 -26.99
N ARG A 258 -12.50 15.20 -25.98
CA ARG A 258 -11.03 15.18 -26.11
C ARG A 258 -10.41 13.86 -25.66
N VAL A 259 -11.23 12.93 -25.16
CA VAL A 259 -10.81 11.60 -24.74
C VAL A 259 -11.00 10.62 -25.90
N GLU A 260 -10.12 9.62 -25.99
CA GLU A 260 -10.19 8.53 -26.95
C GLU A 260 -11.58 7.84 -27.01
N LEU A 261 -12.03 7.53 -28.22
CA LEU A 261 -13.38 7.01 -28.49
C LEU A 261 -13.61 5.62 -27.89
N GLU A 262 -12.54 4.84 -27.73
CA GLU A 262 -12.52 3.50 -27.15
C GLU A 262 -13.05 3.48 -25.71
N LEU A 263 -12.93 4.60 -24.97
CA LEU A 263 -13.40 4.71 -23.59
C LEU A 263 -14.85 5.16 -23.47
N TRP A 264 -15.47 5.67 -24.54
CA TRP A 264 -16.82 6.23 -24.48
C TRP A 264 -17.87 5.24 -23.97
N PRO A 265 -17.89 3.96 -24.39
CA PRO A 265 -18.84 2.99 -23.85
C PRO A 265 -18.73 2.83 -22.32
N GLN A 266 -17.52 2.90 -21.76
CA GLN A 266 -17.31 2.80 -20.32
C GLN A 266 -17.72 4.09 -19.58
N PHE A 267 -17.52 5.25 -20.20
CA PHE A 267 -17.99 6.52 -19.65
C PHE A 267 -19.52 6.63 -19.62
N GLU A 268 -20.19 6.07 -20.62
CA GLU A 268 -21.64 6.08 -20.76
C GLU A 268 -22.35 4.99 -19.95
N ALA A 269 -21.64 3.91 -19.59
CA ALA A 269 -22.21 2.81 -18.81
C ALA A 269 -22.09 3.03 -17.30
N GLU A 270 -23.11 2.63 -16.55
CA GLU A 270 -22.98 2.40 -15.11
C GLU A 270 -22.42 0.99 -14.89
N TYR A 271 -21.25 0.89 -14.24
CA TYR A 271 -20.61 -0.39 -13.94
C TYR A 271 -19.86 -0.35 -12.62
N THR A 272 -19.69 -1.52 -12.01
CA THR A 272 -18.92 -1.70 -10.78
C THR A 272 -18.03 -2.93 -10.89
N ARG A 273 -16.85 -2.89 -10.27
CA ARG A 273 -15.94 -4.03 -10.24
C ARG A 273 -16.19 -4.86 -8.99
N LYS A 274 -16.36 -6.16 -9.18
CA LYS A 274 -16.58 -7.10 -8.09
C LYS A 274 -15.63 -8.27 -8.23
N TYR A 275 -15.02 -8.63 -7.11
CA TYR A 275 -14.24 -9.86 -7.03
C TYR A 275 -15.14 -11.07 -7.29
N HIS A 276 -14.70 -11.93 -8.20
CA HIS A 276 -15.42 -13.15 -8.55
C HIS A 276 -14.77 -14.39 -7.92
N SER A 277 -13.53 -14.68 -8.32
CA SER A 277 -12.74 -15.80 -7.83
C SER A 277 -11.26 -15.55 -8.12
N PHE A 278 -10.40 -16.39 -7.56
CA PHE A 278 -9.02 -16.53 -8.03
C PHE A 278 -8.86 -17.90 -8.69
N THR A 279 -7.83 -18.05 -9.53
CA THR A 279 -7.51 -19.31 -10.22
C THR A 279 -6.08 -19.71 -9.93
N TRP A 280 -5.89 -20.87 -9.29
CA TRP A 280 -4.57 -21.50 -9.14
C TRP A 280 -4.21 -22.29 -10.39
N TYR A 281 -2.98 -22.17 -10.86
CA TYR A 281 -2.44 -22.99 -11.95
C TYR A 281 -1.51 -24.06 -11.37
N ILE A 282 -2.07 -25.17 -10.91
CA ILE A 282 -1.29 -26.27 -10.35
C ILE A 282 -0.94 -27.24 -11.48
N ARG A 283 0.36 -27.35 -11.81
CA ARG A 283 0.84 -28.22 -12.91
C ARG A 283 0.07 -27.98 -14.22
N LYS A 284 -0.16 -26.71 -14.56
CA LYS A 284 -0.94 -26.23 -15.71
C LYS A 284 -2.44 -26.55 -15.69
N LYS A 285 -2.99 -27.08 -14.59
CA LYS A 285 -4.43 -27.26 -14.42
C LYS A 285 -5.02 -26.08 -13.64
N PRO A 286 -5.97 -25.32 -14.23
CA PRO A 286 -6.63 -24.24 -13.53
C PRO A 286 -7.61 -24.79 -12.49
N ILE A 287 -7.52 -24.28 -11.27
CA ILE A 287 -8.46 -24.58 -10.17
C ILE A 287 -8.96 -23.25 -9.62
N SER A 288 -10.25 -22.99 -9.77
CA SER A 288 -10.87 -21.76 -9.27
C SER A 288 -11.38 -21.93 -7.85
N ASP A 289 -11.21 -20.90 -7.02
CA ASP A 289 -11.77 -20.83 -5.67
C ASP A 289 -12.24 -19.40 -5.38
N LYS A 290 -13.39 -19.31 -4.71
CA LYS A 290 -14.14 -18.07 -4.48
C LYS A 290 -13.64 -17.28 -3.26
N GLY A 291 -12.57 -17.73 -2.63
CA GLY A 291 -11.96 -17.10 -1.47
C GLY A 291 -12.66 -17.39 -0.16
N PHE A 292 -12.03 -16.97 0.94
CA PHE A 292 -12.44 -17.28 2.31
C PHE A 292 -13.91 -16.93 2.60
N ARG A 293 -14.33 -15.71 2.26
CA ARG A 293 -15.67 -15.19 2.62
C ARG A 293 -16.78 -16.00 1.95
N THR A 294 -16.61 -16.29 0.66
CA THR A 294 -17.62 -17.02 -0.11
C THR A 294 -17.63 -18.51 0.23
N CYS A 295 -16.45 -19.12 0.38
CA CYS A 295 -16.33 -20.56 0.64
C CYS A 295 -16.73 -20.94 2.07
N THR A 296 -16.57 -20.05 3.05
CA THR A 296 -16.81 -20.36 4.46
C THR A 296 -18.05 -19.67 5.03
N GLY A 297 -18.65 -18.71 4.30
CA GLY A 297 -19.76 -17.89 4.78
C GLY A 297 -19.39 -16.89 5.89
N ARG A 298 -18.17 -16.97 6.44
CA ARG A 298 -17.69 -16.08 7.50
C ARG A 298 -17.29 -14.74 6.90
N ASN A 299 -18.04 -13.71 7.24
CA ASN A 299 -17.77 -12.35 6.83
C ASN A 299 -18.11 -11.35 7.95
N MET A 300 -17.12 -10.62 8.43
CA MET A 300 -17.36 -9.47 9.30
C MET A 300 -17.75 -8.27 8.43
N ARG A 301 -19.04 -7.95 8.37
CA ARG A 301 -19.55 -6.78 7.64
C ARG A 301 -19.32 -5.46 8.41
N ASN A 302 -19.46 -5.50 9.73
CA ASN A 302 -19.44 -4.32 10.60
C ASN A 302 -18.03 -4.02 11.12
N MET A 303 -17.11 -3.72 10.22
CA MET A 303 -15.78 -3.23 10.57
C MET A 303 -15.38 -2.16 9.53
N PRO A 304 -15.96 -0.95 9.66
CA PRO A 304 -15.69 0.14 8.74
C PRO A 304 -14.32 0.75 9.02
N ASP A 305 -13.72 1.33 7.98
CA ASP A 305 -12.56 2.20 8.14
C ASP A 305 -13.04 3.60 8.60
N ASN A 306 -12.26 4.26 9.44
CA ASN A 306 -12.47 5.65 9.83
C ASN A 306 -11.67 6.58 8.90
N LEU A 307 -12.28 6.87 7.74
CA LEU A 307 -11.68 7.68 6.67
C LEU A 307 -12.40 9.02 6.48
N GLU A 308 -13.35 9.37 7.34
CA GLU A 308 -14.03 10.67 7.25
C GLU A 308 -13.02 11.81 7.45
N MET A 309 -12.89 12.70 6.45
CA MET A 309 -12.10 13.91 6.62
C MET A 309 -12.83 14.87 7.54
N ARG A 310 -12.21 15.16 8.69
CA ARG A 310 -12.65 16.23 9.57
C ARG A 310 -11.95 17.51 9.16
N THR A 311 -12.68 18.43 8.57
CA THR A 311 -12.17 19.79 8.34
C THR A 311 -12.14 20.52 9.68
N SER A 312 -10.99 21.12 10.02
CA SER A 312 -10.96 22.15 11.07
C SER A 312 -11.85 23.31 10.61
N ALA A 313 -12.63 23.89 11.52
CA ALA A 313 -13.44 25.08 11.26
C ALA A 313 -12.57 26.33 11.01
N ASP A 314 -11.27 26.25 11.31
CA ASP A 314 -10.32 27.33 11.08
C ASP A 314 -9.84 27.31 9.64
N HIS A 315 -10.06 28.42 8.93
CA HIS A 315 -9.48 28.69 7.62
C HIS A 315 -7.95 28.74 7.74
N VAL A 316 -7.29 27.61 7.53
CA VAL A 316 -5.84 27.58 7.31
C VAL A 316 -5.58 28.10 5.90
N GLU A 317 -4.81 29.18 5.77
CA GLU A 317 -4.35 29.69 4.48
C GLU A 317 -3.67 28.56 3.70
N ARG A 318 -3.94 28.50 2.39
CA ARG A 318 -3.36 27.50 1.50
C ARG A 318 -1.85 27.77 1.38
N ASP A 319 -1.04 27.07 2.17
CA ASP A 319 0.42 27.16 2.05
C ASP A 319 0.88 26.38 0.81
N ASP A 320 1.12 27.10 -0.29
CA ASP A 320 1.66 26.54 -1.53
C ASP A 320 3.01 25.84 -1.32
N ARG A 321 3.74 26.13 -0.23
CA ARG A 321 4.98 25.40 0.12
C ARG A 321 4.71 23.96 0.56
N ALA A 322 3.54 23.69 1.15
CA ALA A 322 3.18 22.34 1.60
C ALA A 322 2.98 21.38 0.42
N ILE A 323 2.47 21.89 -0.71
CA ILE A 323 2.32 21.15 -1.97
C ILE A 323 3.69 20.85 -2.61
N ASN A 324 4.68 21.72 -2.40
CA ASN A 324 6.04 21.60 -2.94
C ASN A 324 6.90 20.57 -2.17
N SER A 325 6.32 19.43 -1.81
CA SER A 325 6.98 18.35 -1.09
C SER A 325 7.14 17.11 -1.99
N ARG A 326 8.14 16.27 -1.67
CA ARG A 326 8.48 15.07 -2.46
C ARG A 326 7.28 14.14 -2.71
N PRO A 327 6.41 13.82 -1.74
CA PRO A 327 5.25 12.95 -1.98
C PRO A 327 4.29 13.52 -3.03
N SER A 328 3.89 14.79 -2.88
CA SER A 328 3.03 15.48 -3.85
C SER A 328 3.63 15.51 -5.25
N LYS A 329 4.95 15.79 -5.36
CA LYS A 329 5.65 15.77 -6.66
C LYS A 329 5.59 14.39 -7.29
N LYS A 330 6.02 13.37 -6.55
CA LYS A 330 6.09 11.98 -7.02
C LYS A 330 4.73 11.46 -7.46
N SER A 331 3.68 11.70 -6.68
CA SER A 331 2.31 11.28 -7.00
C SER A 331 1.74 12.04 -8.20
N THR A 332 2.01 13.34 -8.33
CA THR A 332 1.57 14.12 -9.48
C THR A 332 2.27 13.70 -10.77
N LEU A 333 3.58 13.43 -10.70
CA LEU A 333 4.32 12.92 -11.86
C LEU A 333 3.87 11.55 -12.31
N ARG A 334 3.53 10.66 -11.37
CA ARG A 334 2.90 9.37 -11.71
C ARG A 334 1.57 9.57 -12.41
N MET A 335 0.72 10.48 -11.92
CA MET A 335 -0.53 10.82 -12.60
C MET A 335 -0.27 11.28 -14.04
N MET A 336 0.66 12.21 -14.24
CA MET A 336 1.03 12.70 -15.58
C MET A 336 1.54 11.58 -16.49
N HIS A 337 2.41 10.71 -15.96
CA HIS A 337 2.94 9.56 -16.69
C HIS A 337 1.84 8.63 -17.23
N PHE A 338 0.72 8.49 -16.51
CA PHE A 338 -0.43 7.70 -16.98
C PHE A 338 -1.38 8.48 -17.87
N LEU A 339 -1.47 9.80 -17.69
CA LEU A 339 -2.33 10.64 -18.52
C LEU A 339 -1.81 10.77 -19.96
N VAL A 340 -0.49 10.72 -20.17
CA VAL A 340 0.09 10.79 -21.53
C VAL A 340 -0.14 9.52 -22.35
N GLU A 341 -0.47 8.39 -21.72
CA GLU A 341 -0.73 7.12 -22.42
C GLU A 341 -2.23 6.93 -22.64
N ASP A 342 -2.66 6.73 -23.88
CA ASP A 342 -4.06 6.47 -24.22
C ASP A 342 -4.45 4.98 -24.09
N ALA A 343 -5.72 4.67 -24.38
CA ALA A 343 -6.26 3.31 -24.36
C ALA A 343 -5.53 2.32 -25.30
N ALA A 344 -4.97 2.78 -26.42
CA ALA A 344 -4.21 1.95 -27.35
C ALA A 344 -2.77 1.68 -26.86
N GLY A 345 -2.27 2.50 -25.93
CA GLY A 345 -0.90 2.43 -25.43
C GLY A 345 0.03 3.44 -26.06
N ASP A 346 -0.48 4.32 -26.93
CA ASP A 346 0.32 5.38 -27.53
C ASP A 346 0.53 6.49 -26.50
N ARG A 347 1.75 7.04 -26.48
CA ARG A 347 2.18 8.05 -25.51
C ARG A 347 2.36 9.39 -26.19
N ASN A 348 1.51 10.35 -25.84
CA ASN A 348 1.58 11.72 -26.35
C ASN A 348 1.18 12.72 -25.26
N TRP A 349 1.91 13.84 -25.14
CA TRP A 349 1.58 14.90 -24.19
C TRP A 349 0.20 15.52 -24.43
N ALA A 350 -0.29 15.54 -25.67
CA ALA A 350 -1.64 15.98 -25.99
C ALA A 350 -2.70 15.15 -25.25
N ASN A 351 -2.45 13.86 -25.01
CA ASN A 351 -3.38 12.95 -24.32
C ASN A 351 -3.60 13.34 -22.85
N ALA A 352 -2.65 14.07 -22.25
CA ALA A 352 -2.81 14.52 -20.87
C ALA A 352 -3.79 15.70 -20.74
N ASP A 353 -4.16 16.35 -21.85
CA ASP A 353 -4.97 17.59 -21.93
C ASP A 353 -4.66 18.55 -20.79
N MET A 354 -3.41 19.03 -20.79
CA MET A 354 -2.88 20.00 -19.82
C MET A 354 -2.51 21.35 -20.49
N PRO A 355 -3.37 21.96 -21.31
CA PRO A 355 -3.02 23.17 -22.05
C PRO A 355 -2.75 24.37 -21.12
N GLY A 356 -1.65 25.08 -21.35
CA GLY A 356 -1.31 26.36 -20.70
C GLY A 356 -0.80 26.29 -19.24
N LYS A 357 -0.47 25.09 -18.70
CA LYS A 357 -0.25 24.88 -17.26
C LYS A 357 1.16 24.55 -16.80
N LEU A 358 2.17 24.68 -17.66
CA LEU A 358 3.58 24.70 -17.22
C LEU A 358 3.82 25.80 -16.16
N GLU A 359 3.04 26.88 -16.21
CA GLU A 359 3.06 27.92 -15.16
C GLU A 359 2.38 27.49 -13.85
N GLN A 360 1.27 26.75 -13.91
CA GLN A 360 0.55 26.27 -12.73
C GLN A 360 1.29 25.11 -12.03
N LEU A 361 2.21 24.46 -12.74
CA LEU A 361 3.04 23.36 -12.24
C LEU A 361 4.50 23.76 -12.04
N ARG A 362 4.79 25.06 -11.89
CA ARG A 362 6.15 25.55 -11.62
C ARG A 362 6.82 24.85 -10.44
N TRP A 363 6.06 24.37 -9.47
CA TRP A 363 6.57 23.61 -8.32
C TRP A 363 7.12 22.21 -8.68
N LEU A 364 6.78 21.66 -9.85
CA LEU A 364 7.36 20.42 -10.41
C LEU A 364 8.61 20.67 -11.26
N ARG A 365 8.92 21.94 -11.59
CA ARG A 365 10.08 22.30 -12.41
C ARG A 365 11.37 21.76 -11.76
N ASP A 366 12.27 21.22 -12.60
CA ASP A 366 13.56 20.64 -12.20
C ASP A 366 13.50 19.38 -11.32
N TRP A 367 12.31 18.81 -11.06
CA TRP A 367 12.20 17.54 -10.34
C TRP A 367 12.46 16.34 -11.25
N GLU A 368 13.43 15.50 -10.88
CA GLU A 368 13.78 14.24 -11.60
C GLU A 368 13.93 14.39 -13.13
N GLY A 369 14.41 15.54 -13.60
CA GLY A 369 14.77 15.75 -15.01
C GLY A 369 13.64 16.20 -15.94
N LEU A 370 12.50 16.70 -15.43
CA LEU A 370 11.38 17.19 -16.25
C LEU A 370 11.69 18.30 -17.27
N ARG A 371 12.90 18.86 -17.28
CA ARG A 371 13.33 19.91 -18.22
C ARG A 371 13.97 19.40 -19.52
N SER A 372 14.06 18.09 -19.77
CA SER A 372 14.76 17.62 -20.98
C SER A 372 13.88 17.46 -22.24
N MET A 373 12.56 17.71 -22.19
CA MET A 373 11.67 17.19 -23.23
C MET A 373 10.94 18.21 -24.10
N ASP A 374 10.84 19.50 -23.72
CA ASP A 374 10.04 20.48 -24.49
C ASP A 374 10.62 21.91 -24.51
N GLU A 375 11.93 22.05 -24.55
CA GLU A 375 12.51 23.25 -25.16
C GLU A 375 12.93 22.85 -26.57
N GLU A 376 12.10 23.19 -27.57
CA GLU A 376 12.66 23.56 -28.86
C GLU A 376 13.68 24.66 -28.54
N ILE A 377 14.94 24.27 -28.50
CA ILE A 377 16.05 25.20 -28.60
C ILE A 377 15.89 25.80 -29.99
N VAL A 378 15.12 26.90 -30.07
CA VAL A 378 15.38 27.90 -31.09
C VAL A 378 16.80 28.33 -30.80
N GLU A 379 17.74 27.74 -31.53
CA GLU A 379 19.13 28.18 -31.57
C GLU A 379 19.12 29.62 -32.08
N GLY A 380 18.92 30.56 -31.14
CA GLY A 380 19.51 31.87 -31.24
C GLY A 380 21.00 31.66 -31.05
N ASP A 381 21.72 31.73 -32.16
CA ASP A 381 23.17 31.76 -32.23
C ASP A 381 23.77 32.60 -31.10
N GLU A 382 24.48 31.92 -30.19
CA GLU A 382 25.78 32.26 -29.60
C GLU A 382 25.98 31.41 -28.33
N LYS A 383 26.33 30.13 -28.54
CA LYS A 383 26.92 29.30 -27.48
C LYS A 383 28.30 29.86 -27.16
N ILE A 384 28.43 30.65 -26.09
CA ILE A 384 29.71 30.79 -25.40
C ILE A 384 30.00 29.43 -24.76
N ALA A 385 30.79 28.62 -25.46
CA ALA A 385 31.27 27.34 -24.98
C ALA A 385 31.95 27.53 -23.62
N LYS A 386 31.42 26.87 -22.59
CA LYS A 386 32.14 26.76 -21.31
C LYS A 386 33.42 25.96 -21.57
N PRO A 387 34.59 26.44 -21.12
CA PRO A 387 35.83 25.68 -21.28
C PRO A 387 35.72 24.34 -20.56
N PRO A 388 36.35 23.28 -21.09
CA PRO A 388 36.40 21.98 -20.44
C PRO A 388 37.01 22.10 -19.04
N SER A 389 36.63 21.22 -18.12
CA SER A 389 37.15 21.27 -16.76
C SER A 389 38.66 21.09 -16.75
N TRP A 390 39.37 21.82 -15.88
CA TRP A 390 40.83 21.74 -15.70
C TRP A 390 41.38 20.31 -15.60
N PHE A 391 40.63 19.40 -14.98
CA PHE A 391 40.98 17.98 -14.87
C PHE A 391 41.05 17.26 -16.24
N LEU A 392 40.16 17.62 -17.17
CA LEU A 392 40.10 17.06 -18.52
C LEU A 392 41.24 17.59 -19.39
N GLU A 393 41.62 18.86 -19.19
CA GLU A 393 42.80 19.45 -19.83
C GLU A 393 44.10 18.79 -19.34
N GLU A 394 44.27 18.61 -18.02
CA GLU A 394 45.46 17.94 -17.47
C GLU A 394 45.59 16.46 -17.87
N TRP A 395 44.45 15.77 -18.04
CA TRP A 395 44.42 14.38 -18.49
C TRP A 395 44.81 14.26 -19.97
N ILE A 396 44.32 15.16 -20.83
CA ILE A 396 44.72 15.22 -22.25
C ILE A 396 46.21 15.56 -22.39
N GLU A 397 46.73 16.43 -21.53
CA GLU A 397 48.15 16.79 -21.51
C GLU A 397 49.08 15.73 -20.91
N SER A 398 48.55 14.56 -20.49
CA SER A 398 49.33 13.43 -19.96
C SER A 398 50.25 13.81 -18.78
N LYS A 399 49.88 14.80 -17.96
CA LYS A 399 50.66 15.23 -16.79
C LYS A 399 50.59 14.28 -15.59
N HIS A 400 49.76 13.24 -15.69
CA HIS A 400 49.60 12.19 -14.67
C HIS A 400 49.87 10.78 -15.22
N GLY A 401 50.75 10.69 -16.24
CA GLY A 401 51.34 9.43 -16.70
C GLY A 401 52.57 9.04 -15.90
#